data_AF-A0A2A6RID6-F1
#
_entry.id   AF-A0A2A6RID6-F1
#
_cell.length_a   1.000
_cell.length_b   1.000
_cell.length_c   1.000
_cell.angle_alpha   90.00
_cell.angle_beta   90.00
_cell.angle_gamma   90.00
#
_symmetry.space_group_name_H-M   'P 1'
#
loop_
_entity.id
_entity.type
_entity.pdbx_description
1 polymer ?
#
loop_
_entity_poly.entity_id
_entity_poly.type
_entity_poly.pdbx_seq_one_letter_code
_entity_poly.pdbx_strand_id
1 'polypeptide(L)'
;MGNFAIFSDIKRIVRGARLEEESVKTIFGDVKLDLTKAPLQAGDHDMHLLTLFGDIKVRIPEHIGLSINARTLFSDFEVETRSSGLDEKPGTNWQSENFAQASVRLYLSVEGLFGDIDVVRIPVDPVPALPQEPTGYEGQTRRLPQE
;
A
#
# COMPACT_ATOMS: atom_id res chain seq x y z
N MET A 1 6.76 -10.49 -0.81
CA MET A 1 8.21 -10.36 -0.43
C MET A 1 8.28 -9.61 0.89
N GLY A 2 9.00 -10.11 1.89
CA GLY A 2 9.09 -9.50 3.23
C GLY A 2 10.36 -8.70 3.45
N ASN A 3 10.25 -7.48 4.00
CA ASN A 3 11.37 -6.65 4.41
C ASN A 3 11.47 -6.63 5.95
N PHE A 4 12.65 -6.95 6.48
CA PHE A 4 12.91 -6.95 7.92
C PHE A 4 14.14 -6.09 8.25
N ALA A 5 14.01 -5.19 9.23
CA ALA A 5 15.10 -4.40 9.78
C ALA A 5 15.15 -4.54 11.30
N ILE A 6 16.36 -4.46 11.89
CA ILE A 6 16.54 -4.51 13.36
C ILE A 6 16.85 -3.12 13.92
N PHE A 7 17.78 -2.38 13.31
CA PHE A 7 18.17 -1.02 13.72
C PHE A 7 18.28 -0.10 12.49
N SER A 8 17.15 0.24 11.89
CA SER A 8 17.11 1.17 10.75
C SER A 8 15.68 1.60 10.43
N ASP A 9 15.57 2.81 9.89
CA ASP A 9 14.36 3.25 9.20
C ASP A 9 14.15 2.41 7.92
N ILE A 10 12.89 2.18 7.57
CA ILE A 10 12.45 1.67 6.28
C ILE A 10 11.71 2.80 5.57
N LYS A 11 12.29 3.33 4.49
CA LYS A 11 11.66 4.36 3.64
C LYS A 11 11.48 3.79 2.25
N ARG A 12 10.23 3.67 1.78
CA ARG A 12 9.95 3.04 0.48
C ARG A 12 8.78 3.70 -0.24
N ILE A 13 9.01 3.92 -1.54
CA ILE A 13 7.95 4.23 -2.51
C ILE A 13 7.57 2.93 -3.19
N VAL A 14 6.31 2.54 -3.09
CA VAL A 14 5.78 1.35 -3.73
C VAL A 14 5.64 1.61 -5.23
N ARG A 15 6.22 0.71 -6.04
CA ARG A 15 6.21 0.78 -7.51
C ARG A 15 5.69 -0.51 -8.17
N GLY A 16 5.39 -1.53 -7.37
CA GLY A 16 4.85 -2.80 -7.87
C GLY A 16 3.38 -2.67 -8.24
N ALA A 17 2.94 -3.46 -9.21
CA ALA A 17 1.55 -3.50 -9.65
C ALA A 17 0.65 -4.41 -8.79
N ARG A 18 1.27 -5.24 -7.93
CA ARG A 18 0.59 -6.07 -6.92
C ARG A 18 1.38 -6.07 -5.62
N LEU A 19 0.67 -6.20 -4.51
CA LEU A 19 1.23 -6.23 -3.15
C LEU A 19 0.97 -7.56 -2.45
N GLU A 20 0.91 -8.66 -3.20
CA GLU A 20 0.65 -9.98 -2.61
C GLU A 20 1.68 -10.30 -1.51
N GLU A 21 1.17 -10.42 -0.28
CA GLU A 21 1.93 -10.73 0.94
C GLU A 21 3.10 -9.75 1.21
N GLU A 22 2.86 -8.45 1.01
CA GLU A 22 3.85 -7.45 1.36
C GLU A 22 3.90 -7.26 2.89
N SER A 23 5.01 -7.69 3.50
CA SER A 23 5.23 -7.55 4.93
C SER A 23 6.46 -6.69 5.21
N VAL A 24 6.29 -5.67 6.04
CA VAL A 24 7.38 -4.77 6.47
C VAL A 24 7.46 -4.82 7.99
N LYS A 25 8.62 -5.18 8.50
CA LYS A 25 8.83 -5.40 9.93
C LYS A 25 10.09 -4.68 10.40
N THR A 26 9.99 -3.95 11.51
CA THR A 26 11.15 -3.35 12.18
C THR A 26 11.09 -3.55 13.70
N ILE A 27 12.25 -3.65 14.34
CA ILE A 27 12.36 -3.66 15.80
C ILE A 27 12.61 -2.23 16.30
N PHE A 28 13.62 -1.54 15.76
CA PHE A 28 13.89 -0.14 16.02
C PHE A 28 14.03 0.66 14.71
N GLY A 29 13.23 1.71 14.59
CA GLY A 29 13.26 2.66 13.48
C GLY A 29 11.87 2.93 12.89
N ASP A 30 11.77 3.98 12.09
CA ASP A 30 10.50 4.37 11.49
C ASP A 30 10.20 3.57 10.23
N VAL A 31 8.91 3.31 9.96
CA VAL A 31 8.43 2.84 8.65
C VAL A 31 7.75 4.00 7.93
N LYS A 32 8.25 4.37 6.75
CA LYS A 32 7.66 5.40 5.88
C LYS A 32 7.36 4.79 4.52
N LEU A 33 6.07 4.60 4.24
CA LEU A 33 5.58 3.99 3.01
C LEU A 33 4.78 4.99 2.18
N ASP A 34 5.04 5.03 0.89
CA ASP A 34 4.34 5.88 -0.05
C ASP A 34 3.80 5.06 -1.23
N LEU A 35 2.47 4.93 -1.27
CA LEU A 35 1.74 4.25 -2.33
C LEU A 35 1.21 5.23 -3.39
N THR A 36 1.46 6.54 -3.27
CA THR A 36 0.92 7.55 -4.19
C THR A 36 1.38 7.41 -5.63
N LYS A 37 2.43 6.62 -5.87
CA LYS A 37 3.01 6.36 -7.19
C LYS A 37 2.89 4.89 -7.61
N ALA A 38 2.14 4.08 -6.87
CA ALA A 38 2.02 2.65 -7.13
C ALA A 38 1.00 2.40 -8.26
N PRO A 39 1.38 1.70 -9.36
CA PRO A 39 0.47 1.33 -10.44
C PRO A 39 -0.33 0.07 -10.10
N LEU A 40 -1.05 0.09 -8.97
CA LEU A 40 -1.77 -1.08 -8.45
C LEU A 40 -2.86 -1.54 -9.42
N GLN A 41 -2.90 -2.85 -9.68
CA GLN A 41 -3.94 -3.48 -10.49
C GLN A 41 -5.25 -3.55 -9.71
N ALA A 42 -6.36 -3.63 -10.46
CA ALA A 42 -7.66 -3.88 -9.85
C ALA A 42 -7.67 -5.21 -9.07
N GLY A 43 -8.41 -5.23 -7.96
CA GLY A 43 -8.50 -6.37 -7.06
C GLY A 43 -8.08 -6.04 -5.63
N ASP A 44 -7.83 -7.11 -4.88
CA ASP A 44 -7.51 -7.05 -3.46
C ASP A 44 -6.00 -7.14 -3.24
N HIS A 45 -5.52 -6.35 -2.30
CA HIS A 45 -4.14 -6.30 -1.86
C HIS A 45 -4.08 -6.39 -0.34
N ASP A 46 -3.08 -7.09 0.15
CA ASP A 46 -2.85 -7.29 1.57
C ASP A 46 -1.47 -6.76 1.96
N MET A 47 -1.41 -5.97 3.02
CA MET A 47 -0.16 -5.44 3.54
C MET A 47 -0.11 -5.59 5.06
N HIS A 48 1.03 -6.06 5.55
CA HIS A 48 1.27 -6.24 6.98
C HIS A 48 2.46 -5.41 7.44
N LEU A 49 2.21 -4.45 8.32
CA LEU A 49 3.22 -3.58 8.90
C LEU A 49 3.37 -3.90 10.39
N LEU A 50 4.62 -4.06 10.84
CA LEU A 50 4.94 -4.28 12.25
C LEU A 50 6.12 -3.43 12.68
N THR A 51 5.96 -2.68 13.77
CA THR A 51 7.04 -1.99 14.46
C THR A 51 6.99 -2.25 15.96
N LEU A 52 8.15 -2.41 16.59
CA LEU A 52 8.23 -2.45 18.07
C LEU A 52 8.55 -1.06 18.64
N PHE A 53 9.49 -0.33 18.04
CA PHE A 53 9.87 1.02 18.43
C PHE A 53 10.07 1.91 17.20
N GLY A 54 9.24 2.95 17.07
CA GLY A 54 9.31 3.93 15.99
C GLY A 54 7.95 4.13 15.34
N ASP A 55 7.83 5.18 14.52
CA ASP A 55 6.55 5.55 13.93
C ASP A 55 6.28 4.75 12.65
N ILE A 56 5.00 4.52 12.33
CA ILE A 56 4.55 4.04 11.02
C ILE A 56 3.81 5.17 10.33
N LYS A 57 4.33 5.64 9.18
CA LYS A 57 3.72 6.69 8.36
C LYS A 57 3.43 6.13 6.98
N VAL A 58 2.16 6.07 6.61
CA VAL A 58 1.72 5.50 5.33
C VAL A 58 0.95 6.53 4.53
N ARG A 59 1.35 6.77 3.28
CA ARG A 59 0.66 7.66 2.34
C ARG A 59 -0.06 6.82 1.30
N ILE A 60 -1.38 6.95 1.21
CA ILE A 60 -2.24 6.12 0.36
C ILE A 60 -3.10 7.01 -0.56
N PRO A 61 -3.18 6.74 -1.87
CA PRO A 61 -4.17 7.40 -2.73
C PRO A 61 -5.61 7.27 -2.23
N GLU A 62 -6.38 8.36 -2.26
CA GLU A 62 -7.79 8.35 -1.86
C GLU A 62 -8.70 7.51 -2.77
N HIS A 63 -8.32 7.30 -4.03
CA HIS A 63 -9.08 6.44 -4.95
C HIS A 63 -9.01 4.94 -4.57
N ILE A 64 -8.03 4.53 -3.76
CA ILE A 64 -7.93 3.18 -3.23
C ILE A 64 -8.94 3.02 -2.09
N GLY A 65 -9.72 1.94 -2.15
CA GLY A 65 -10.53 1.50 -1.03
C GLY A 65 -9.63 0.94 0.06
N LEU A 66 -9.63 1.53 1.24
CA LEU A 66 -8.75 1.16 2.34
C LEU A 66 -9.53 0.57 3.51
N SER A 67 -9.10 -0.59 4.00
CA SER A 67 -9.56 -1.19 5.25
C SER A 67 -8.36 -1.43 6.16
N ILE A 68 -8.39 -0.89 7.36
CA ILE A 68 -7.28 -0.93 8.32
C ILE A 68 -7.70 -1.75 9.53
N ASN A 69 -6.85 -2.69 9.93
CA ASN A 69 -6.86 -3.32 11.25
C ASN A 69 -5.58 -2.90 11.98
N ALA A 70 -5.70 -2.00 12.94
CA ALA A 70 -4.61 -1.50 13.76
C ALA A 70 -4.63 -2.15 15.15
N ARG A 71 -3.46 -2.58 15.61
CA ARG A 71 -3.22 -3.08 16.96
C ARG A 71 -2.07 -2.31 17.58
N THR A 72 -2.42 -1.41 18.50
CA THR A 72 -1.48 -0.60 19.25
C THR A 72 -1.58 -0.86 20.74
N LEU A 73 -0.47 -0.70 21.45
CA LEU A 73 -0.44 -0.79 22.92
C LEU A 73 -0.02 0.56 23.55
N PHE A 74 1.09 1.15 23.11
CA PHE A 74 1.59 2.44 23.58
C PHE A 74 1.82 3.40 22.40
N SER A 75 0.76 3.62 21.63
CA SER A 75 0.79 4.29 20.33
C SER A 75 -0.59 4.86 19.99
N ASP A 76 -0.63 6.05 19.40
CA ASP A 76 -1.84 6.60 18.78
C ASP A 76 -2.00 6.06 17.36
N PHE A 77 -3.24 5.85 16.93
CA PHE A 77 -3.58 5.57 15.54
C PHE A 77 -4.45 6.70 14.98
N GLU A 78 -3.96 7.33 13.92
CA GLU A 78 -4.62 8.46 13.26
C GLU A 78 -4.75 8.21 11.75
N VAL A 79 -5.88 8.65 11.19
CA VAL A 79 -6.17 8.63 9.77
C VAL A 79 -6.57 10.03 9.33
N GLU A 80 -5.75 10.63 8.47
CA GLU A 80 -6.03 11.93 7.83
C GLU A 80 -6.54 11.70 6.41
N THR A 81 -7.66 12.31 6.04
CA THR A 81 -8.11 12.39 4.65
C THR A 81 -7.95 13.81 4.13
N ARG A 82 -6.97 14.02 3.23
CA ARG A 82 -6.57 15.36 2.79
C ARG A 82 -7.66 16.10 2.00
N SER A 83 -8.47 15.42 1.21
CA SER A 83 -9.55 16.07 0.46
C SER A 83 -10.66 16.62 1.34
N SER A 84 -10.97 15.97 2.46
CA SER A 84 -12.00 16.41 3.40
C SER A 84 -11.44 17.26 4.55
N GLY A 85 -10.12 17.17 4.81
CA GLY A 85 -9.48 17.78 5.98
C GLY A 85 -9.91 17.13 7.30
N LEU A 86 -10.41 15.89 7.25
CA LEU A 86 -10.81 15.14 8.43
C LEU A 86 -9.62 14.36 8.99
N ASP A 87 -9.38 14.54 10.29
CA ASP A 87 -8.44 13.77 11.08
C ASP A 87 -9.22 12.89 12.06
N GLU A 88 -9.13 11.58 11.88
CA GLU A 88 -9.84 10.57 12.65
C GLU A 88 -8.83 9.83 13.54
N LYS A 89 -9.23 9.48 14.77
CA LYS A 89 -8.44 8.60 15.65
C LYS A 89 -9.20 7.29 15.89
N PRO A 90 -9.17 6.34 14.93
CA PRO A 90 -9.95 5.13 15.02
C PRO A 90 -9.30 4.22 16.06
N GLY A 91 -10.07 3.51 16.89
CA GLY A 91 -9.50 2.66 17.93
C GLY A 91 -8.65 1.51 17.37
N THR A 92 -9.27 0.62 16.59
CA THR A 92 -8.59 -0.58 16.04
C THR A 92 -8.98 -0.92 14.61
N ASN A 93 -10.13 -0.44 14.14
CA ASN A 93 -10.58 -0.70 12.78
C ASN A 93 -11.02 0.62 12.17
N TRP A 94 -10.69 0.79 10.90
CA TRP A 94 -11.11 1.92 10.10
C TRP A 94 -11.31 1.47 8.66
N GLN A 95 -12.29 2.03 7.98
CA GLN A 95 -12.56 1.73 6.58
C GLN A 95 -12.96 3.00 5.85
N SER A 96 -12.41 3.19 4.64
CA SER A 96 -12.75 4.32 3.81
C SER A 96 -14.16 4.18 3.22
N GLU A 97 -14.84 5.31 3.02
CA GLU A 97 -16.21 5.34 2.49
C GLU A 97 -16.33 4.65 1.11
N ASN A 98 -15.30 4.76 0.28
CA ASN A 98 -15.25 4.18 -1.06
C ASN A 98 -14.84 2.69 -1.10
N PHE A 99 -14.61 2.04 0.05
CA PHE A 99 -14.03 0.71 0.10
C PHE A 99 -14.77 -0.33 -0.76
N ALA A 100 -16.11 -0.32 -0.71
CA ALA A 100 -16.93 -1.31 -1.40
C ALA A 100 -16.95 -1.12 -2.93
N GLN A 101 -16.80 0.12 -3.41
CA GLN A 101 -16.91 0.48 -4.82
C GLN A 101 -15.54 0.62 -5.50
N ALA A 102 -14.45 0.68 -4.74
CA ALA A 102 -13.12 0.86 -5.28
C ALA A 102 -12.70 -0.35 -6.13
N SER A 103 -12.15 -0.07 -7.32
CA SER A 103 -11.58 -1.11 -8.19
C SER A 103 -10.29 -1.70 -7.62
N VAL A 104 -9.58 -0.95 -6.79
CA VAL A 104 -8.38 -1.37 -6.05
C VAL A 104 -8.70 -1.29 -4.56
N ARG A 105 -8.57 -2.41 -3.85
CA ARG A 105 -8.83 -2.49 -2.40
C ARG A 105 -7.56 -2.93 -1.67
N LEU A 106 -7.25 -2.25 -0.58
CA LEU A 106 -6.12 -2.55 0.29
C LEU A 106 -6.62 -2.90 1.68
N TYR A 107 -6.29 -4.10 2.12
CA TYR A 107 -6.39 -4.55 3.50
C TYR A 107 -5.04 -4.32 4.17
N LEU A 108 -5.02 -3.42 5.14
CA LEU A 108 -3.81 -3.02 5.85
C LEU A 108 -3.89 -3.51 7.30
N SER A 109 -3.07 -4.48 7.67
CA SER A 109 -2.82 -4.83 9.07
C SER A 109 -1.62 -4.05 9.59
N VAL A 110 -1.79 -3.34 10.70
CA VAL A 110 -0.71 -2.59 11.35
C VAL A 110 -0.60 -3.01 12.81
N GLU A 111 0.60 -3.36 13.23
CA GLU A 111 0.94 -3.70 14.60
C GLU A 111 2.05 -2.76 15.10
N GLY A 112 1.77 -2.01 16.17
CA GLY A 112 2.71 -1.06 16.76
C GLY A 112 2.77 -1.23 18.28
N LEU A 113 3.96 -1.32 18.84
CA LEU A 113 4.12 -1.36 20.30
C LEU A 113 4.37 0.04 20.88
N PHE A 114 5.42 0.74 20.41
CA PHE A 114 5.77 2.11 20.79
C PHE A 114 6.01 3.01 19.56
N GLY A 115 5.43 4.22 19.56
CA GLY A 115 5.50 5.18 18.45
C GLY A 115 4.18 5.29 17.69
N ASP A 116 3.94 6.36 16.94
CA ASP A 116 2.59 6.63 16.39
C ASP A 116 2.35 5.95 15.04
N ILE A 117 1.09 5.65 14.73
CA ILE A 117 0.65 5.15 13.42
C ILE A 117 -0.17 6.26 12.74
N ASP A 118 0.42 6.87 11.72
CA ASP A 118 -0.21 7.88 10.89
C ASP A 118 -0.51 7.32 9.49
N VAL A 119 -1.78 7.35 9.10
CA VAL A 119 -2.19 7.02 7.73
C VAL A 119 -2.76 8.28 7.08
N VAL A 120 -2.10 8.75 6.03
CA VAL A 120 -2.51 9.95 5.28
C VAL A 120 -3.04 9.54 3.92
N ARG A 121 -4.32 9.83 3.68
CA ARG A 121 -4.96 9.64 2.39
C ARG A 121 -4.81 10.90 1.55
N ILE A 122 -4.36 10.75 0.30
CA ILE A 122 -3.97 11.87 -0.56
C ILE A 122 -4.78 11.83 -1.86
N PRO A 123 -5.40 12.94 -2.29
CA PRO A 123 -6.11 13.03 -3.56
C PRO A 123 -5.10 13.07 -4.70
N VAL A 124 -4.81 11.89 -5.27
CA VAL A 124 -3.97 11.74 -6.46
C VAL A 124 -4.70 10.93 -7.51
N ASP A 125 -4.48 11.29 -8.77
CA ASP A 125 -5.00 10.54 -9.90
C ASP A 125 -4.43 9.11 -9.91
N PRO A 126 -5.22 8.10 -10.32
CA PRO A 126 -4.71 6.75 -10.50
C PRO A 126 -3.51 6.72 -11.44
N VAL A 127 -2.43 6.10 -11.00
CA VAL A 127 -1.31 5.78 -11.89
C VAL A 127 -1.80 4.66 -12.82
N PRO A 128 -1.78 4.85 -14.16
CA PRO A 128 -2.21 3.81 -15.07
C PRO A 128 -1.44 2.51 -14.80
N ALA A 129 -2.16 1.40 -14.70
CA ALA A 129 -1.52 0.10 -14.63
C ALA A 129 -0.63 -0.08 -15.87
N LEU A 130 0.59 -0.60 -15.66
CA LEU A 130 1.49 -0.89 -16.77
C LEU A 130 0.78 -1.83 -17.76
N PRO A 131 0.85 -1.58 -19.07
CA PRO A 131 0.35 -2.52 -20.07
C PRO A 131 0.95 -3.90 -19.79
N GLN A 132 0.11 -4.92 -19.71
CA GLN A 132 0.64 -6.28 -19.68
C GLN A 132 1.33 -6.50 -21.02
N GLU A 133 2.64 -6.81 -21.01
CA GLU A 133 3.33 -7.17 -22.24
C GLU A 133 2.54 -8.30 -22.90
N PRO A 134 2.12 -8.16 -24.17
CA PRO A 134 1.41 -9.22 -24.84
C PRO A 134 2.31 -10.45 -24.87
N THR A 135 1.86 -11.52 -24.21
CA THR A 135 2.45 -12.85 -24.35
C THR A 135 2.32 -13.27 -25.81
N GLY A 136 3.41 -13.15 -26.57
CA GLY A 136 3.54 -13.74 -27.90
C GLY A 136 3.89 -12.74 -28.97
N TYR A 137 5.18 -12.63 -29.27
CA TYR A 137 5.58 -12.49 -30.67
C TYR A 137 5.49 -13.90 -31.29
N GLU A 138 4.29 -14.33 -31.71
CA GLU A 138 4.19 -15.40 -32.70
C GLU A 138 4.77 -14.84 -34.00
N GLY A 139 6.06 -15.05 -34.21
CA GLY A 139 6.70 -14.87 -35.49
C GLY A 139 6.08 -15.84 -36.49
N GLN A 140 4.96 -15.46 -37.10
CA GLN A 140 4.50 -16.10 -38.33
C GLN A 140 5.50 -15.72 -39.43
N THR A 141 6.54 -16.53 -39.58
CA THR A 141 7.38 -16.50 -40.78
C THR A 141 6.53 -17.01 -41.93
N ARG A 142 5.78 -16.12 -42.58
CA ARG A 142 5.13 -16.40 -43.86
C ARG A 142 6.24 -16.68 -44.86
N ARG A 143 6.53 -17.95 -45.14
CA ARG A 143 7.44 -18.34 -46.22
C ARG A 143 6.90 -17.74 -47.51
N LEU A 144 7.71 -16.91 -48.16
CA LEU A 144 7.43 -16.43 -49.51
C LEU A 144 7.41 -17.66 -50.45
N PRO A 145 6.45 -17.72 -51.40
CA PRO A 145 6.46 -18.78 -52.41
C PRO A 145 7.77 -18.67 -53.22
N GLN A 146 8.46 -19.79 -53.36
CA GLN A 146 9.58 -19.90 -54.29
C GLN A 146 8.99 -20.02 -55.69
N GLU A 147 9.28 -19.04 -56.55
CA GLU A 147 9.20 -19.17 -58.01
C GLU A 147 10.47 -19.84 -58.55
#